data_AF-A0A1Q6Y8Q7-F1
#
_entry.id   AF-A0A1Q6Y8Q7-F1
#
_cell.length_a   1.000
_cell.length_b   1.000
_cell.length_c   1.000
_cell.angle_alpha   90.00
_cell.angle_beta   90.00
_cell.angle_gamma   90.00
#
_symmetry.space_group_name_H-M   'P 1'
#
loop_
_entity.id
_entity.type
_entity.pdbx_description
1 polymer ?
#
loop_
_entity_poly.entity_id
_entity_poly.type
_entity_poly.pdbx_seq_one_letter_code
_entity_poly.pdbx_strand_id
1 'polypeptide(L)'
;MSEISASRKAALWVGIVFLLGAALGGTLGYSYAHHLVSAASTPMPEPARRAQRVKQLTELLNLTSDQIQRVDTILLQKHTEAKAVHDQADAQLDQVHQKGRDDIRAILSPEQKPKFEEFLKNLDDQRKRNSSK
;
A
#
# COMPACT_ATOMS: atom_id res chain seq x y z
N MET A 1 6.30 -52.66 -4.83
CA MET A 1 6.63 -51.22 -4.90
C MET A 1 6.95 -50.89 -6.36
N SER A 2 6.07 -50.16 -7.04
CA SER A 2 6.21 -49.84 -8.47
C SER A 2 7.25 -48.73 -8.65
N GLU A 3 8.42 -49.08 -9.19
CA GLU A 3 9.43 -48.10 -9.56
C GLU A 3 8.96 -47.26 -10.75
N ILE A 4 8.71 -45.98 -10.49
CA ILE A 4 8.37 -45.01 -11.53
C ILE A 4 9.64 -44.74 -12.35
N SER A 5 9.63 -45.12 -13.62
CA SER A 5 10.71 -44.84 -14.60
C SER A 5 11.16 -43.38 -14.55
N ALA A 6 12.46 -43.15 -14.69
CA ALA A 6 13.09 -41.83 -14.62
C ALA A 6 12.39 -40.78 -15.49
N SER A 7 11.88 -41.17 -16.66
CA SER A 7 11.16 -40.28 -17.58
C SER A 7 9.81 -39.80 -17.02
N ARG A 8 9.09 -40.65 -16.27
CA ARG A 8 7.84 -40.26 -15.59
C ARG A 8 8.09 -39.35 -14.40
N LYS A 9 9.18 -39.59 -13.65
CA LYS A 9 9.61 -38.67 -12.58
C LYS A 9 9.97 -37.30 -13.13
N ALA A 10 10.70 -37.24 -14.25
CA ALA A 10 11.06 -35.99 -14.91
C ALA A 10 9.82 -35.21 -15.40
N ALA A 11 8.86 -35.90 -16.03
CA ALA A 11 7.61 -35.26 -16.46
C ALA A 11 6.80 -34.69 -15.28
N LEU A 12 6.76 -35.40 -14.14
CA LEU A 12 6.12 -34.90 -12.92
C LEU A 12 6.82 -33.64 -12.38
N TRP A 13 8.15 -33.61 -12.35
CA TRP A 13 8.90 -32.44 -11.91
C TRP A 13 8.67 -31.22 -12.81
N VAL A 14 8.65 -31.41 -14.13
CA VAL A 14 8.35 -30.32 -15.08
C VAL A 14 6.93 -29.79 -14.89
N GLY A 15 5.94 -30.67 -14.70
CA GLY A 15 4.56 -30.27 -14.42
C GLY A 15 4.43 -29.48 -13.11
N ILE A 16 5.14 -29.90 -12.06
CA ILE A 16 5.17 -29.20 -10.77
C ILE A 16 5.80 -27.82 -10.91
N VAL A 17 6.95 -27.71 -11.57
CA VAL A 17 7.62 -26.41 -11.80
C VAL A 17 6.74 -25.46 -12.61
N PHE A 18 6.04 -25.97 -13.63
CA PHE A 18 5.10 -25.17 -14.42
C PHE A 18 3.89 -24.69 -13.59
N LEU A 19 3.30 -25.56 -12.76
CA LEU A 19 2.21 -25.18 -11.86
C LEU A 19 2.66 -24.15 -10.81
N LEU A 20 3.86 -24.29 -10.26
CA LEU A 20 4.46 -23.31 -9.36
C LEU A 20 4.70 -21.97 -10.07
N GLY A 21 5.22 -22.00 -11.30
CA GLY A 21 5.40 -20.80 -12.12
C GLY A 21 4.08 -20.09 -12.44
N ALA A 22 3.02 -20.84 -12.77
CA ALA A 22 1.69 -20.31 -13.03
C ALA A 22 1.02 -19.74 -11.76
N ALA A 23 1.16 -20.41 -10.61
CA ALA A 23 0.64 -19.92 -9.34
C ALA A 23 1.37 -18.65 -8.88
N LEU A 24 2.70 -18.60 -9.04
CA LEU A 24 3.50 -17.43 -8.70
C LEU A 24 3.22 -16.27 -9.67
N GLY A 25 3.12 -16.54 -10.97
CA GLY A 25 2.76 -15.54 -11.98
C GLY A 25 1.34 -15.00 -11.80
N GLY A 26 0.37 -15.85 -11.46
CA GLY A 26 -1.01 -15.46 -11.20
C GLY A 26 -1.18 -14.60 -9.94
N THR A 27 -0.48 -14.95 -8.85
CA THR A 27 -0.53 -14.17 -7.59
C THR A 27 0.16 -12.81 -7.74
N LEU A 28 1.32 -12.75 -8.40
CA LEU A 28 2.00 -11.49 -8.72
C LEU A 28 1.20 -10.63 -9.72
N GLY A 29 0.59 -11.24 -10.75
CA GLY A 29 -0.23 -10.53 -11.72
C GLY A 29 -1.53 -9.97 -11.12
N TYR A 30 -2.20 -10.72 -10.26
CA TYR A 30 -3.45 -10.28 -9.61
C TYR A 30 -3.22 -9.12 -8.64
N SER A 31 -2.16 -9.21 -7.82
CA SER A 31 -1.77 -8.11 -6.91
C SER A 31 -1.39 -6.85 -7.68
N TYR A 32 -0.61 -6.98 -8.77
CA TYR A 32 -0.24 -5.84 -9.62
C TYR A 32 -1.46 -5.19 -10.31
N ALA A 33 -2.39 -6.00 -10.84
CA ALA A 33 -3.63 -5.51 -11.45
C ALA A 33 -4.54 -4.81 -10.43
N HIS A 34 -4.68 -5.36 -9.21
CA HIS A 34 -5.42 -4.70 -8.13
C HIS A 34 -4.78 -3.37 -7.71
N HIS A 35 -3.45 -3.31 -7.63
CA HIS A 35 -2.75 -2.05 -7.33
C HIS A 35 -2.93 -1.00 -8.43
N LEU A 36 -2.96 -1.40 -9.71
CA LEU A 36 -3.20 -0.49 -10.84
C LEU A 36 -4.62 0.08 -10.86
N VAL A 37 -5.64 -0.74 -10.57
CA VAL A 37 -7.04 -0.28 -10.50
C VAL A 37 -7.25 0.65 -9.30
N SER A 38 -6.55 0.39 -8.19
CA SER A 38 -6.59 1.24 -6.98
C SER A 38 -5.88 2.59 -7.19
N ALA A 39 -4.81 2.62 -8.00
CA ALA A 39 -4.02 3.80 -8.30
C ALA A 39 -4.65 4.74 -9.37
N ALA A 40 -5.64 4.26 -10.13
CA ALA A 40 -6.29 5.03 -11.19
C ALA A 40 -7.47 5.90 -10.70
N SER A 41 -7.99 5.65 -9.50
CA SER A 41 -9.09 6.42 -8.92
C SER A 41 -8.55 7.58 -8.08
N THR A 42 -8.77 8.82 -8.54
CA THR A 42 -8.51 10.02 -7.75
C THR A 42 -9.29 9.91 -6.43
N PRO A 43 -8.62 10.03 -5.25
CA PRO A 43 -9.32 9.92 -3.98
C PRO A 43 -10.39 11.01 -3.90
N MET A 44 -11.67 10.62 -3.81
CA MET A 44 -12.76 11.58 -3.61
C MET A 44 -12.48 12.45 -2.38
N PRO A 45 -12.74 13.77 -2.39
CA PRO A 45 -12.60 14.62 -1.21
C PRO A 45 -13.38 14.06 -0.01
N GLU A 46 -12.85 14.21 1.20
CA GLU A 46 -13.48 13.63 2.40
C GLU A 46 -14.96 13.98 2.56
N PRO A 47 -15.39 15.24 2.40
CA PRO A 47 -16.80 15.58 2.59
C PRO A 47 -17.72 14.86 1.61
N ALA A 48 -17.28 14.73 0.34
CA ALA A 48 -18.02 14.02 -0.69
C ALA A 48 -18.09 12.51 -0.41
N ARG A 49 -16.97 11.93 0.04
CA ARG A 49 -16.88 10.51 0.39
C ARG A 49 -17.75 10.16 1.59
N ARG A 50 -17.77 11.03 2.62
CA ARG A 50 -18.63 10.89 3.80
C ARG A 50 -20.10 11.03 3.43
N ALA A 51 -20.47 12.06 2.66
CA ALA A 51 -21.85 12.23 2.20
C ALA A 51 -22.36 11.02 1.41
N GLN A 52 -21.53 10.44 0.54
CA GLN A 52 -21.86 9.21 -0.18
C GLN A 52 -22.09 8.02 0.77
N ARG A 53 -21.25 7.87 1.81
CA ARG A 53 -21.39 6.82 2.82
C ARG A 53 -22.67 6.98 3.65
N VAL A 54 -22.98 8.21 4.07
CA VAL A 54 -24.23 8.52 4.76
C VAL A 54 -25.44 8.16 3.88
N LYS A 55 -25.41 8.54 2.60
CA LYS A 55 -26.47 8.19 1.64
C LYS A 55 -26.66 6.68 1.51
N GLN A 56 -25.57 5.94 1.31
CA GLN A 56 -25.61 4.47 1.22
C GLN A 56 -26.20 3.82 2.48
N LEU A 57 -25.77 4.27 3.67
CA LEU A 57 -26.30 3.74 4.93
C LEU A 57 -27.77 4.12 5.14
N THR A 58 -28.17 5.31 4.69
CA THR A 58 -29.56 5.77 4.74
C THR A 58 -30.46 4.89 3.89
N GLU A 59 -30.07 4.62 2.64
CA GLU A 59 -30.82 3.76 1.72
C GLU A 59 -30.89 2.31 2.21
N LEU A 60 -29.78 1.79 2.78
CA LEU A 60 -29.71 0.41 3.25
C LEU A 60 -30.52 0.17 4.53
N LEU A 61 -30.50 1.13 5.46
CA LEU A 61 -31.05 0.96 6.82
C LEU A 61 -32.34 1.75 7.04
N ASN A 62 -32.81 2.52 6.05
CA ASN A 62 -33.94 3.44 6.15
C ASN A 62 -33.81 4.39 7.35
N LEU A 63 -32.67 5.08 7.44
CA LEU A 63 -32.36 5.96 8.57
C LEU A 63 -33.33 7.15 8.65
N THR A 64 -33.75 7.50 9.87
CA THR A 64 -34.49 8.73 10.13
C THR A 64 -33.57 9.97 10.06
N SER A 65 -34.16 11.17 9.96
CA SER A 65 -33.39 12.43 9.94
C SER A 65 -32.39 12.54 11.12
N ASP A 66 -32.83 12.18 12.32
CA ASP A 66 -31.99 12.23 13.52
C ASP A 66 -30.85 11.20 13.45
N GLN A 67 -31.11 10.01 12.90
CA GLN A 67 -30.09 8.98 12.72
C GLN A 67 -29.07 9.39 11.65
N ILE A 68 -29.49 10.03 10.56
CA ILE A 68 -28.61 10.55 9.51
C ILE A 68 -27.60 11.54 10.10
N GLN A 69 -28.07 12.51 10.91
CA GLN A 69 -27.19 13.49 11.56
C GLN A 69 -26.17 12.84 12.51
N ARG A 70 -26.60 11.83 13.28
CA ARG A 70 -25.71 11.08 14.17
C ARG A 70 -24.67 10.28 13.39
N VAL A 71 -25.07 9.60 12.31
CA VAL A 71 -24.13 8.83 11.47
C VAL A 71 -23.10 9.75 10.82
N ASP A 72 -23.52 10.91 10.30
CA ASP A 72 -22.61 11.90 9.74
C ASP A 72 -21.55 12.34 10.75
N THR A 73 -21.99 12.65 11.98
CA THR A 73 -21.12 13.03 13.09
C THR A 73 -20.12 11.93 13.45
N ILE A 74 -20.59 10.67 13.55
CA ILE A 74 -19.73 9.51 13.83
C ILE A 74 -18.68 9.32 12.75
N LEU A 75 -19.05 9.47 11.48
CA LEU A 75 -18.12 9.31 10.36
C LEU A 75 -17.07 10.43 10.33
N LEU A 76 -17.48 11.68 10.63
CA LEU A 76 -16.55 12.81 10.74
C LEU A 76 -15.57 12.63 11.90
N GLN A 77 -16.05 12.22 13.07
CA GLN A 77 -15.20 11.96 14.23
C GLN A 77 -14.19 10.85 13.92
N LYS A 78 -14.65 9.73 13.36
CA LYS A 78 -13.78 8.63 12.93
C LYS A 78 -12.72 9.09 11.94
N HIS A 79 -13.09 9.93 10.97
CA HIS A 79 -12.12 10.47 10.02
C HIS A 79 -11.05 11.30 10.72
N THR A 80 -11.46 12.18 11.63
CA THR A 80 -10.55 13.04 12.41
C THR A 80 -9.57 12.20 13.25
N GLU A 81 -10.07 11.18 13.96
CA GLU A 81 -9.24 10.28 14.77
C GLU A 81 -8.25 9.50 13.90
N ALA A 82 -8.72 8.93 12.78
CA ALA A 82 -7.85 8.22 11.85
C ALA A 82 -6.77 9.13 11.25
N LYS A 83 -7.13 10.38 10.91
CA LYS A 83 -6.17 11.37 10.43
C LYS A 83 -5.11 11.70 11.49
N ALA A 84 -5.51 11.89 12.75
CA ALA A 84 -4.57 12.18 13.83
C ALA A 84 -3.56 11.04 14.03
N VAL A 85 -4.03 9.78 14.00
CA VAL A 85 -3.15 8.60 14.08
C VAL A 85 -2.19 8.55 12.89
N HIS A 86 -2.68 8.82 11.68
CA HIS A 86 -1.86 8.84 10.48
C HIS A 86 -0.78 9.92 10.55
N ASP A 87 -1.16 11.15 10.89
CA ASP A 87 -0.23 12.29 10.99
C ASP A 87 0.86 12.02 12.05
N GLN A 88 0.49 11.39 13.18
CA GLN A 88 1.45 10.99 14.20
C GLN A 88 2.41 9.89 13.69
N ALA A 89 1.88 8.88 13.02
CA ALA A 89 2.67 7.78 12.48
C ALA A 89 3.65 8.29 11.40
N ASP A 90 3.22 9.18 10.53
CA ASP A 90 4.07 9.80 9.51
C ASP A 90 5.25 10.54 10.15
N ALA A 91 4.98 11.35 11.17
CA ALA A 91 6.03 12.07 11.90
C ALA A 91 7.05 11.12 12.55
N GLN A 92 6.58 10.00 13.13
CA GLN A 92 7.46 8.99 13.72
C GLN A 92 8.30 8.27 12.65
N LEU A 93 7.71 7.92 11.51
CA LEU A 93 8.41 7.28 10.40
C LEU A 93 9.47 8.21 9.79
N ASP A 94 9.18 9.49 9.66
CA ASP A 94 10.15 10.48 9.18
C ASP A 94 11.36 10.60 10.10
N GLN A 95 11.14 10.54 11.42
CA GLN A 95 12.24 10.49 12.40
C GLN A 95 13.09 9.22 12.24
N VAL A 96 12.47 8.06 12.06
CA VAL A 96 13.17 6.79 11.83
C VAL A 96 13.98 6.84 10.53
N HIS A 97 13.40 7.37 9.45
CA HIS A 97 14.10 7.56 8.18
C HIS A 97 15.31 8.49 8.32
N GLN A 98 15.14 9.62 8.99
CA GLN A 98 16.23 10.57 9.19
C GLN A 98 17.37 9.96 10.02
N LYS A 99 17.02 9.27 11.12
CA LYS A 99 18.00 8.56 11.93
C LYS A 99 18.78 7.52 11.11
N GLY A 100 18.09 6.70 10.31
CA GLY A 100 18.75 5.73 9.44
C GLY A 100 19.69 6.38 8.42
N ARG A 101 19.32 7.55 7.86
CA ARG A 101 20.18 8.33 6.97
C ARG A 101 21.44 8.82 7.70
N ASP A 102 21.30 9.29 8.94
CA ASP A 102 22.42 9.77 9.76
C ASP A 102 23.36 8.63 10.18
N ASP A 103 22.81 7.48 10.57
CA ASP A 103 23.58 6.28 10.92
C ASP A 103 24.40 5.80 9.70
N ILE A 104 23.83 5.83 8.49
CA ILE A 104 24.57 5.52 7.27
C ILE A 104 25.66 6.56 7.01
N ARG A 105 25.37 7.88 7.13
CA ARG A 105 26.40 8.92 6.94
C ARG A 105 27.60 8.76 7.87
N ALA A 106 27.38 8.27 9.08
CA ALA A 106 28.43 8.09 10.08
C ALA A 106 29.46 7.02 9.68
N ILE A 107 29.06 5.99 8.92
CA ILE A 107 29.95 4.90 8.50
C ILE A 107 30.59 5.11 7.13
N LEU A 108 30.20 6.15 6.39
CA LEU A 108 30.71 6.43 5.05
C LEU A 108 32.00 7.25 5.07
N SER A 109 32.92 6.92 4.15
CA SER A 109 34.12 7.72 3.92
C SER A 109 33.77 9.09 3.32
N PRO A 110 34.63 10.11 3.46
CA PRO A 110 34.40 11.44 2.89
C PRO A 110 34.12 11.41 1.37
N GLU A 111 34.75 10.49 0.64
CA GLU A 111 34.57 10.33 -0.81
C GLU A 111 33.24 9.64 -1.18
N GLN A 112 32.66 8.85 -0.26
CA GLN A 112 31.38 8.15 -0.47
C GLN A 112 30.18 9.05 -0.18
N LYS A 113 30.30 10.00 0.76
CA LYS A 113 29.20 10.89 1.17
C LYS A 113 28.50 11.61 0.01
N PRO A 114 29.20 12.19 -0.99
CA PRO A 114 28.54 12.85 -2.11
C PRO A 114 27.62 11.92 -2.91
N LYS A 115 28.03 10.67 -3.15
CA LYS A 115 27.22 9.68 -3.86
C LYS A 115 25.97 9.29 -3.06
N PHE A 116 26.08 9.23 -1.73
CA PHE A 116 24.95 8.94 -0.87
C PHE A 116 23.92 10.08 -0.84
N GLU A 117 24.36 11.33 -0.79
CA GLU A 117 23.44 12.48 -0.86
C GLU A 117 22.71 12.56 -2.20
N GLU A 118 23.38 12.24 -3.30
CA GLU A 118 22.73 12.14 -4.62
C GLU A 118 21.68 11.03 -4.65
N PHE A 119 21.99 9.87 -4.05
CA PHE A 119 21.04 8.77 -3.91
C PHE A 119 19.80 9.18 -3.10
N LEU A 120 19.98 9.85 -1.95
CA LEU A 120 18.87 10.34 -1.13
C LEU A 120 18.01 11.36 -1.87
N LYS A 121 18.63 12.29 -2.60
CA LYS A 121 17.90 13.28 -3.42
C LYS A 121 17.01 12.60 -4.46
N ASN A 122 17.53 11.60 -5.16
CA ASN A 122 16.74 10.85 -6.15
C ASN A 122 15.55 10.12 -5.51
N LEU A 123 15.74 9.52 -4.33
CA LEU A 123 14.64 8.91 -3.58
C LEU A 123 13.57 9.92 -3.18
N ASP A 124 13.98 11.10 -2.68
CA ASP A 124 13.04 12.14 -2.26
C ASP A 124 12.28 12.74 -3.46
N ASP A 125 12.94 12.90 -4.60
CA ASP A 125 12.30 13.34 -5.85
C ASP A 125 11.30 12.30 -6.37
N GLN A 126 11.61 11.00 -6.28
CA GLN A 126 10.68 9.92 -6.62
C GLN A 126 9.45 9.90 -5.70
N ARG A 127 9.65 10.09 -4.38
CA ARG A 127 8.52 10.19 -3.44
C ARG A 127 7.60 11.37 -3.77
N LYS A 128 8.17 12.55 -4.03
CA LYS A 128 7.39 13.75 -4.42
C LYS A 128 6.57 13.54 -5.69
N ARG A 129 7.14 12.84 -6.68
CA ARG A 129 6.42 12.50 -7.93
C ARG A 129 5.25 11.55 -7.68
N ASN A 130 5.42 10.60 -6.76
CA ASN A 130 4.38 9.63 -6.42
C ASN A 130 3.30 10.21 -5.49
N SER A 131 3.62 11.21 -4.66
CA SER A 131 2.63 11.89 -3.80
C SER A 131 1.87 13.02 -4.53
N SER A 132 2.38 13.49 -5.67
CA SER A 132 1.74 14.53 -6.50
C SER A 132 0.88 13.96 -7.64
N LYS A 133 0.78 12.63 -7.77
CA LYS A 133 -0.14 11.93 -8.69
C LYS A 133 -1.40 11.52 -7.93
#